data_AF-A0A6N3QSG5-F1
#
_entry.id   AF-A0A6N3QSG5-F1
#
_cell.length_a   1.000
_cell.length_b   1.000
_cell.length_c   1.000
_cell.angle_alpha   90.00
_cell.angle_beta   90.00
_cell.angle_gamma   90.00
#
_symmetry.space_group_name_H-M   'P 1'
#
loop_
_entity.id
_entity.type
_entity.pdbx_description
1 polymer ?
#
loop_
_entity_poly.entity_id
_entity_poly.type
_entity_poly.pdbx_seq_one_letter_code
_entity_poly.pdbx_strand_id
1 'polypeptide(L)' 'MVKLASQPGASVARIAREHDINDNLLFKWLRLWQNKGAYRGVFR' A
#
# COMPACT_ATOMS: atom_id res chain seq x y z
N MET A 1 -3.10 -2.62 -7.55
CA MET A 1 -2.65 -1.30 -7.07
C MET A 1 -1.88 -1.36 -5.76
N VAL A 2 -2.43 -1.87 -4.65
CA VAL A 2 -1.70 -1.95 -3.36
C VAL A 2 -0.39 -2.74 -3.47
N LYS A 3 -0.37 -3.85 -4.22
CA LYS A 3 0.88 -4.62 -4.48
C LYS A 3 1.94 -3.83 -5.27
N LEU A 4 1.52 -2.99 -6.22
CA LEU A 4 2.43 -2.14 -7.02
C LEU A 4 2.98 -1.00 -6.16
N ALA A 5 2.11 -0.37 -5.37
CA ALA A 5 2.48 0.71 -4.47
C ALA A 5 3.27 0.23 -3.23
N SER A 6 3.30 -1.08 -2.97
CA SER A 6 4.12 -1.71 -1.93
C SER A 6 5.52 -2.09 -2.41
N GLN A 7 5.85 -1.89 -3.70
CA GLN A 7 7.21 -2.15 -4.18
C GLN A 7 8.17 -1.05 -3.71
N PRO A 8 9.41 -1.40 -3.32
CA PRO A 8 10.43 -0.41 -2.99
C PRO A 8 10.70 0.48 -4.20
N GLY A 9 10.62 1.80 -4.02
CA GLY A 9 10.78 2.80 -5.09
C GLY A 9 9.49 3.16 -5.84
N ALA A 10 8.36 2.54 -5.52
CA ALA A 10 7.08 2.92 -6.11
C ALA A 10 6.53 4.23 -5.50
N SER A 11 6.23 5.22 -6.36
CA SER A 11 5.52 6.42 -5.93
C SER A 11 4.02 6.16 -5.84
N VAL A 12 3.51 6.09 -4.61
CA VAL A 12 2.08 5.92 -4.31
C VAL A 12 1.23 6.99 -4.99
N ALA A 13 1.70 8.25 -4.98
CA ALA A 13 1.01 9.37 -5.60
C ALA A 13 0.94 9.26 -7.13
N ARG A 14 1.99 8.73 -7.77
CA ARG A 14 1.97 8.49 -9.23
C ARG A 14 0.98 7.39 -9.58
N ILE A 15 1.01 6.27 -8.86
CA ILE A 15 0.08 5.14 -9.08
C ILE A 15 -1.37 5.57 -8.83
N ALA A 16 -1.62 6.41 -7.82
CA ALA A 16 -2.93 6.97 -7.55
C ALA A 16 -3.44 7.81 -8.74
N ARG A 17 -2.61 8.71 -9.27
CA ARG A 17 -2.94 9.57 -10.43
C ARG A 17 -3.12 8.80 -11.74
N GLU A 18 -2.27 7.81 -12.00
CA GLU A 18 -2.39 6.94 -13.19
C GLU A 18 -3.71 6.17 -13.24
N HIS A 19 -4.35 5.99 -12.09
CA HIS A 19 -5.58 5.24 -11.96
C HIS A 19 -6.79 6.09 -11.51
N ASP A 20 -6.63 7.41 -11.45
CA ASP A 20 -7.67 8.36 -11.00
C ASP A 20 -8.27 8.00 -9.62
N ILE A 21 -7.42 7.49 -8.73
CA ILE A 21 -7.81 7.11 -7.37
C ILE A 21 -7.24 8.13 -6.39
N ASN A 22 -8.03 8.45 -5.36
CA ASN A 22 -7.57 9.30 -4.28
C ASN A 22 -6.37 8.66 -3.56
N ASP A 23 -5.25 9.38 -3.54
CA ASP A 23 -4.00 8.93 -2.92
C ASP A 23 -4.18 8.59 -1.43
N ASN A 24 -5.03 9.34 -0.72
CA ASN A 24 -5.33 9.10 0.70
C ASN A 24 -6.04 7.75 0.92
N LEU A 25 -6.88 7.32 -0.03
CA LEU A 25 -7.52 6.01 0.02
C LEU A 25 -6.50 4.88 -0.20
N LEU A 26 -5.60 5.06 -1.17
CA LEU A 26 -4.53 4.11 -1.46
C LEU A 26 -3.54 4.00 -0.29
N PHE A 27 -3.23 5.10 0.40
CA PHE A 27 -2.43 5.11 1.62
C PHE A 27 -3.08 4.33 2.76
N LYS A 28 -4.39 4.50 2.98
CA LYS A 28 -5.13 3.73 4.00
C LYS A 28 -5.08 2.23 3.71
N TRP A 29 -5.28 1.84 2.46
CA TRP A 29 -5.21 0.43 2.05
C TRP A 29 -3.80 -0.16 2.17
N LEU A 30 -2.76 0.59 1.81
CA LEU A 30 -1.36 0.20 2.01
C LEU A 30 -1.06 -0.05 3.49
N ARG A 31 -1.46 0.87 4.37
CA ARG A 31 -1.25 0.73 5.81
C ARG A 31 -1.96 -0.49 6.38
N LEU A 32 -3.22 -0.73 5.98
CA LEU A 32 -3.96 -1.93 6.40
C LEU A 32 -3.30 -3.22 5.91
N TRP A 33 -2.80 -3.23 4.68
CA TRP A 33 -2.13 -4.39 4.10
C TRP A 33 -0.79 -4.70 4.80
N GLN A 34 0.02 -3.69 5.10
CA GLN A 34 1.26 -3.84 5.86
C GLN A 34 0.99 -4.27 7.31
N ASN A 35 0.00 -3.68 7.98
CA ASN A 35 -0.37 -4.06 9.35
C ASN A 35 -0.87 -5.51 9.42
N LYS A 36 -1.61 -6.00 8.42
CA LYS A 36 -2.01 -7.42 8.35
C LYS A 36 -0.81 -8.36 8.15
N GLY A 37 0.24 -7.91 7.45
CA GLY A 37 1.50 -8.64 7.32
C GLY A 37 2.31 -8.69 8.62
N ALA A 38 2.24 -7.64 9.45
CA ALA A 38 2.93 -7.58 10.74
C ALA A 38 2.41 -8.62 11.75
N TYR A 39 1.12 -8.96 11.73
CA TYR A 39 0.56 -10.04 12.55
C TYR A 39 1.08 -11.44 12.18
N ARG A 40 1.70 -11.60 11.00
CA ARG A 40 2.26 -12.89 10.55
C ARG A 40 3.67 -13.15 11.09
N GLY A 41 4.28 -12.19 11.78
CA GLY A 41 5.62 -12.29 12.38
C GLY A 41 5.65 -12.46 13.91
N VAL A 42 4.49 -12.47 14.58
CA VAL A 42 4.40 -12.52 16.05
C VAL A 42 4.25 -13.96 16.60
N PHE A 43 4.18 -14.96 15.71
CA PHE A 43 4.17 -16.39 16.07
C PHE A 43 5.31 -17.14 15.39
N ARG A 44 6.52 -16.61 15.45
CA ARG A 44 7.73 -17.36 15.08
C ARG A 44 8.63 -17.53 16.28
#